data_AF-A0A1Q4F956-F1
#
_entry.id   AF-A0A1Q4F956-F1
#
_cell.length_a   1.000
_cell.length_b   1.000
_cell.length_c   1.000
_cell.angle_alpha   90.00
_cell.angle_beta   90.00
_cell.angle_gamma   90.00
#
_symmetry.space_group_name_H-M   'P 1'
#
loop_
_entity.id
_entity.type
_entity.pdbx_description
1 polymer ?
#
loop_
_entity_poly.entity_id
_entity_poly.type
_entity_poly.pdbx_seq_one_letter_code
_entity_poly.pdbx_strand_id
1 'polypeptide(L)'
;MGLVQAVVGSIGGALADQWKDFYTVPAGLPATAALFAAVPQGTNAGRGSNTKGSSNIITNGSKIVVPEGYGLLLFQDGAITGFAAEPGGYEWRSDDINSKSIFSGGGLVESLIKQSWERFKFGGQPGSQQAAFFVSLKELPDNRFGTQSEIYWDDGFLGTQVGAVTRGSYTLKIVDPILFVKNFVPAAYLQAGKVFDFTDLDNAAASQLFNEVVGSLAPAFSLYSNDPGKGNRITKLQQDSVGFAKSLSDAVENAYQWKSDRGLVIAKTAIVSIEYDANTKELLKTVQRADALAGARGNSNLQASVAQGMQSAGENGGAAGMMGIGMASGMMGGIGSLQQPVAPAAAPAEDPIAKLKKAKEMLDLGLITQTDYDALKSKTLGL
;
A
#
# COMPACT_ATOMS: atom_id res chain seq x y z
N MET A 1 -31.14 28.00 -3.32
CA MET A 1 -30.39 28.12 -2.05
C MET A 1 -29.07 27.42 -2.24
N GLY A 2 -27.96 28.09 -1.97
CA GLY A 2 -26.66 27.52 -2.27
C GLY A 2 -25.53 28.54 -2.17
N LEU A 3 -24.33 28.08 -2.53
CA LEU A 3 -23.13 28.91 -2.55
C LEU A 3 -23.01 29.58 -3.91
N VAL A 4 -22.74 30.87 -3.90
CA VAL A 4 -22.29 31.62 -5.06
C VAL A 4 -20.80 31.86 -4.88
N GLN A 5 -19.96 31.31 -5.75
CA GLN A 5 -18.52 31.56 -5.72
C GLN A 5 -18.29 33.03 -6.10
N ALA A 6 -17.85 33.82 -5.13
CA ALA A 6 -17.55 35.23 -5.31
C ALA A 6 -16.07 35.44 -5.70
N VAL A 7 -15.19 34.53 -5.28
CA VAL A 7 -13.75 34.57 -5.58
C VAL A 7 -13.23 33.15 -5.82
N VAL A 8 -12.47 32.96 -6.90
CA VAL A 8 -11.79 31.69 -7.25
C VAL A 8 -10.34 31.73 -6.77
N GLY A 9 -9.88 30.70 -6.08
CA GLY A 9 -8.48 30.53 -5.66
C GLY A 9 -8.19 30.86 -4.20
N SER A 10 -6.92 30.74 -3.79
CA SER A 10 -6.51 31.01 -2.41
C SER A 10 -6.68 32.50 -2.06
N ILE A 11 -7.49 32.76 -1.03
CA ILE A 11 -7.73 34.11 -0.53
C ILE A 11 -6.50 34.57 0.26
N GLY A 12 -5.69 35.45 -0.35
CA GLY A 12 -4.59 36.15 0.32
C GLY A 12 -5.07 37.30 1.22
N GLY A 13 -4.16 37.86 2.03
CA GLY A 13 -4.49 38.85 3.08
C GLY A 13 -5.27 40.09 2.61
N ALA A 14 -5.07 40.56 1.37
CA ALA A 14 -5.76 41.74 0.85
C ALA A 14 -7.26 41.54 0.56
N LEU A 15 -7.70 40.30 0.31
CA LEU A 15 -9.12 39.97 0.08
C LEU A 15 -9.86 39.71 1.40
N ALA A 16 -9.16 39.16 2.40
CA ALA A 16 -9.67 39.05 3.76
C ALA A 16 -10.03 40.43 4.34
N ASP A 17 -9.30 41.50 3.98
CA ASP A 17 -9.63 42.87 4.40
C ASP A 17 -10.94 43.42 3.80
N GLN A 18 -11.38 42.92 2.63
CA GLN A 18 -12.67 43.29 2.04
C GLN A 18 -13.84 42.50 2.65
N TRP A 19 -13.56 41.36 3.28
CA TRP A 19 -14.53 40.49 3.92
C TRP A 19 -14.35 40.62 5.43
N LYS A 20 -14.80 41.74 6.00
CA LYS A 20 -14.58 42.07 7.42
C LYS A 20 -15.19 41.07 8.40
N ASP A 21 -16.33 40.47 8.01
CA ASP A 21 -17.01 39.41 8.76
C ASP A 21 -17.20 38.21 7.82
N PHE A 22 -16.58 37.07 8.15
CA PHE A 22 -16.70 35.84 7.36
C PHE A 22 -16.59 34.59 8.25
N TYR A 23 -17.06 33.46 7.73
CA TYR A 23 -16.88 32.15 8.35
C TYR A 23 -15.68 31.42 7.73
N THR A 24 -14.87 30.77 8.57
CA THR A 24 -13.73 29.95 8.13
C THR A 24 -13.39 28.86 9.15
N VAL A 25 -12.30 28.14 8.91
CA VAL A 25 -11.79 27.09 9.80
C VAL A 25 -11.30 27.68 11.14
N PRO A 26 -11.53 26.99 12.27
CA PRO A 26 -10.93 27.34 13.56
C PRO A 26 -9.40 27.41 13.50
N ALA A 27 -8.82 28.31 14.30
CA ALA A 27 -7.37 28.36 14.50
C ALA A 27 -6.92 27.25 15.47
N GLY A 28 -5.67 26.79 15.33
CA GLY A 28 -5.04 25.84 16.26
C GLY A 28 -5.53 24.40 16.14
N LEU A 29 -6.08 24.01 14.99
CA LEU A 29 -6.51 22.63 14.76
C LEU A 29 -5.30 21.69 14.63
N PRO A 30 -5.38 20.48 15.23
CA PRO A 30 -4.38 19.44 15.01
C PRO A 30 -4.40 18.97 13.54
N ALA A 31 -3.27 18.44 13.07
CA ALA A 31 -3.13 17.95 11.69
C ALA A 31 -4.05 16.75 11.37
N THR A 32 -4.61 16.12 12.39
CA THR A 32 -5.49 14.95 12.36
C THR A 32 -6.98 15.32 12.50
N ALA A 33 -7.30 16.62 12.65
CA ALA A 33 -8.67 17.11 12.66
C ALA A 33 -9.35 16.90 11.31
N ALA A 34 -10.40 16.10 11.30
CA ALA A 34 -11.13 15.67 10.12
C ALA A 34 -12.32 16.58 9.81
N LEU A 35 -13.09 16.94 10.82
CA LEU A 35 -14.35 17.68 10.69
C LEU A 35 -14.56 18.63 11.86
N PHE A 36 -15.01 19.85 11.59
CA PHE A 36 -15.29 20.84 12.61
C PHE A 36 -16.24 21.92 12.08
N ALA A 37 -16.97 22.58 12.97
CA ALA A 37 -17.88 23.65 12.60
C ALA A 37 -17.12 24.90 12.12
N ALA A 38 -17.71 25.61 11.15
CA ALA A 38 -17.23 26.91 10.73
C ALA A 38 -17.35 27.93 11.87
N VAL A 39 -16.31 28.75 12.07
CA VAL A 39 -16.31 29.80 13.09
C VAL A 39 -16.31 31.18 12.45
N PRO A 40 -17.02 32.16 13.04
CA PRO A 40 -16.95 33.54 12.58
C PRO A 40 -15.55 34.10 12.89
N GLN A 41 -14.94 34.71 11.88
CA GLN A 41 -13.75 35.54 11.97
C GLN A 41 -14.18 36.97 11.63
N GLY A 42 -14.17 37.84 12.64
CA GLY A 42 -14.72 39.20 12.54
C GLY A 42 -13.94 40.26 13.28
N THR A 43 -12.71 39.98 13.74
CA THR A 43 -11.91 40.97 14.47
C THR A 43 -10.55 41.15 13.83
N ASN A 44 -10.48 42.08 12.88
CA ASN A 44 -9.23 42.75 12.58
C ASN A 44 -9.07 43.89 13.62
N ALA A 45 -8.12 43.75 14.56
CA ALA A 45 -7.79 44.77 15.55
C ALA A 45 -8.95 45.29 16.45
N GLY A 46 -9.83 44.41 16.93
CA GLY A 46 -10.85 44.77 17.94
C GLY A 46 -12.04 45.60 17.44
N ARG A 47 -12.20 45.76 16.11
CA ARG A 47 -13.38 46.38 15.49
C ARG A 47 -14.15 45.36 14.66
N GLY A 48 -15.07 44.66 15.31
CA GLY A 48 -16.04 43.75 14.71
C GLY A 48 -17.39 43.94 15.39
N SER A 49 -18.47 44.08 14.61
CA SER A 49 -19.80 44.39 15.16
C SER A 49 -20.58 43.15 15.62
N ASN A 50 -20.07 41.95 15.31
CA ASN A 50 -20.83 40.72 15.45
C ASN A 50 -20.12 39.69 16.36
N THR A 51 -20.03 40.00 17.65
CA THR A 51 -19.52 39.08 18.68
C THR A 51 -20.58 38.12 19.23
N LYS A 52 -21.82 38.17 18.72
CA LYS A 52 -22.97 37.38 19.17
C LYS A 52 -23.80 36.84 18.00
N GLY A 53 -23.16 36.16 17.06
CA GLY A 53 -23.91 35.35 16.09
C GLY A 53 -24.61 34.20 16.82
N SER A 54 -25.90 33.98 16.57
CA SER A 54 -26.60 32.78 17.01
C SER A 54 -25.89 31.54 16.45
N SER A 55 -25.60 30.55 17.30
CA SER A 55 -25.03 29.29 16.85
C SER A 55 -25.96 28.63 15.82
N ASN A 56 -25.39 28.11 14.73
CA ASN A 56 -26.12 27.36 13.71
C ASN A 56 -27.20 28.16 12.96
N ILE A 57 -26.96 29.45 12.71
CA ILE A 57 -27.74 30.24 11.75
C ILE A 57 -26.76 30.98 10.82
N ILE A 58 -26.82 30.67 9.52
CA ILE A 58 -26.10 31.39 8.47
C ILE A 58 -27.10 32.29 7.74
N THR A 59 -26.97 33.61 7.91
CA THR A 59 -27.90 34.57 7.29
C THR A 59 -27.63 34.72 5.80
N ASN A 60 -28.66 35.03 4.99
CA ASN A 60 -28.48 35.35 3.57
C ASN A 60 -27.45 36.48 3.38
N GLY A 61 -26.53 36.35 2.43
CA GLY A 61 -25.39 37.26 2.20
C GLY A 61 -24.17 36.97 3.08
N SER A 62 -24.21 35.94 3.94
CA SER A 62 -23.07 35.53 4.75
C SER A 62 -21.92 35.06 3.87
N LYS A 63 -20.73 35.48 4.25
CA LYS A 63 -19.48 35.26 3.55
C LYS A 63 -18.73 34.09 4.16
N ILE A 64 -18.36 33.10 3.36
CA ILE A 64 -17.62 31.91 3.81
C ILE A 64 -16.33 31.80 3.00
N VAL A 65 -15.20 31.74 3.70
CA VAL A 65 -13.89 31.56 3.08
C VAL A 65 -13.49 30.11 3.28
N VAL A 66 -13.27 29.42 2.16
CA VAL A 66 -12.78 28.03 2.14
C VAL A 66 -11.27 28.06 1.89
N PRO A 67 -10.44 27.68 2.88
CA PRO A 67 -8.99 27.62 2.68
C PRO A 67 -8.59 26.40 1.85
N GLU A 68 -7.35 26.41 1.36
CA GLU A 68 -6.80 25.30 0.59
C GLU A 68 -6.72 23.99 1.41
N GLY A 69 -7.17 22.91 0.77
CA GLY A 69 -7.23 21.56 1.32
C GLY A 69 -8.32 21.35 2.37
N TYR A 70 -9.33 22.22 2.41
CA TYR A 70 -10.58 21.99 3.12
C TYR A 70 -11.75 22.02 2.14
N GLY A 71 -12.77 21.22 2.44
CA GLY A 71 -14.08 21.30 1.79
C GLY A 71 -15.09 21.92 2.75
N LEU A 72 -16.06 22.63 2.21
CA LEU A 72 -17.17 23.20 2.95
C LEU A 72 -18.42 22.35 2.73
N LEU A 73 -19.01 21.88 3.82
CA LEU A 73 -20.30 21.19 3.87
C LEU A 73 -21.34 22.12 4.49
N LEU A 74 -22.49 22.22 3.83
CA LEU A 74 -23.62 22.98 4.31
C LEU A 74 -24.74 22.04 4.73
N PHE A 75 -25.32 22.34 5.88
CA PHE A 75 -26.39 21.58 6.50
C PHE A 75 -27.62 22.45 6.68
N GLN A 76 -28.77 21.83 6.47
CA GLN A 76 -30.08 22.38 6.74
C GLN A 76 -30.92 21.32 7.44
N ASP A 77 -31.44 21.62 8.64
CA ASP A 77 -32.26 20.70 9.44
C ASP A 77 -31.64 19.29 9.57
N GLY A 78 -30.30 19.23 9.67
CA GLY A 78 -29.54 17.98 9.75
C GLY A 78 -29.24 17.29 8.41
N ALA A 79 -29.78 17.76 7.29
CA ALA A 79 -29.50 17.26 5.95
C ALA A 79 -28.43 18.09 5.23
N ILE A 80 -27.56 17.44 4.45
CA ILE A 80 -26.57 18.13 3.61
C ILE A 80 -27.28 18.80 2.43
N THR A 81 -27.11 20.11 2.27
CA THR A 81 -27.72 20.94 1.21
C THR A 81 -26.71 21.58 0.27
N GLY A 82 -25.42 21.47 0.56
CA GLY A 82 -24.38 21.95 -0.33
C GLY A 82 -23.01 21.42 0.04
N PHE A 83 -22.15 21.35 -0.96
CA PHE A 83 -20.74 21.05 -0.80
C PHE A 83 -19.94 21.95 -1.75
N ALA A 84 -18.80 22.46 -1.26
CA ALA A 84 -17.80 23.15 -2.06
C ALA A 84 -16.41 22.58 -1.74
N ALA A 85 -15.74 22.05 -2.76
CA ALA A 85 -14.39 21.48 -2.63
C ALA A 85 -13.26 22.46 -2.97
N GLU A 86 -13.58 23.57 -3.63
CA GLU A 86 -12.57 24.51 -4.09
C GLU A 86 -12.23 25.57 -3.04
N PRO A 87 -10.95 25.91 -2.90
CA PRO A 87 -10.55 27.08 -2.14
C PRO A 87 -11.09 28.34 -2.80
N GLY A 88 -11.64 29.23 -1.99
CA GLY A 88 -12.25 30.45 -2.49
C GLY A 88 -13.18 31.13 -1.50
N GLY A 89 -13.73 32.26 -1.95
CA GLY A 89 -14.72 33.03 -1.21
C GLY A 89 -16.09 32.73 -1.77
N TYR A 90 -17.01 32.34 -0.90
CA TYR A 90 -18.37 32.01 -1.25
C TYR A 90 -19.35 32.91 -0.49
N GLU A 91 -20.39 33.33 -1.19
CA GLU A 91 -21.52 34.03 -0.59
C GLU A 91 -22.69 33.06 -0.49
N TRP A 92 -23.28 32.97 0.70
CA TRP A 92 -24.46 32.16 0.94
C TRP A 92 -25.71 32.90 0.46
N ARG A 93 -26.47 32.30 -0.47
CA ARG A 93 -27.75 32.85 -0.93
C ARG A 93 -28.91 31.89 -0.78
N SER A 94 -29.95 32.30 -0.05
CA SER A 94 -31.15 31.48 0.22
C SER A 94 -32.25 31.62 -0.83
N ASP A 95 -32.14 32.58 -1.74
CA ASP A 95 -33.18 32.98 -2.69
C ASP A 95 -32.75 32.80 -4.16
N ASP A 96 -31.48 32.51 -4.40
CA ASP A 96 -30.96 32.37 -5.76
C ASP A 96 -31.18 30.96 -6.33
N ILE A 97 -31.83 30.88 -7.49
CA ILE A 97 -32.09 29.64 -8.25
C ILE A 97 -30.78 29.15 -8.93
N ASN A 98 -29.83 30.04 -9.18
CA ASN A 98 -28.52 29.72 -9.78
C ASN A 98 -27.44 29.34 -8.77
N SER A 99 -27.77 29.34 -7.48
CA SER A 99 -26.86 28.89 -6.44
C SER A 99 -26.67 27.36 -6.57
N LYS A 100 -25.60 26.98 -7.27
CA LYS A 100 -25.24 25.58 -7.49
C LYS A 100 -24.45 25.09 -6.29
N SER A 101 -24.64 23.84 -5.91
CA SER A 101 -23.62 23.13 -5.12
C SER A 101 -22.40 23.02 -6.01
N ILE A 102 -21.36 23.79 -5.71
CA ILE A 102 -20.21 23.94 -6.61
C ILE A 102 -19.30 22.74 -6.40
N PHE A 103 -19.40 21.79 -7.32
CA PHE A 103 -18.42 20.73 -7.51
C PHE A 103 -17.42 21.22 -8.54
N SER A 104 -16.22 21.54 -8.10
CA SER A 104 -15.14 21.91 -8.99
C SER A 104 -13.84 21.30 -8.46
N GLY A 105 -13.12 20.66 -9.37
CA GLY A 105 -11.98 19.80 -9.07
C GLY A 105 -12.07 18.49 -9.87
N GLY A 106 -11.36 18.42 -11.01
CA GLY A 106 -11.36 17.25 -11.88
C GLY A 106 -10.73 16.01 -11.24
N GLY A 107 -11.35 14.83 -11.43
CA GLY A 107 -10.74 13.52 -11.15
C GLY A 107 -11.69 12.45 -10.61
N LEU A 108 -11.14 11.29 -10.24
CA LEU A 108 -11.89 10.17 -9.62
C LEU A 108 -12.60 10.58 -8.32
N VAL A 109 -12.01 11.50 -7.54
CA VAL A 109 -12.59 12.06 -6.31
C VAL A 109 -13.90 12.80 -6.61
N GLU A 110 -13.96 13.54 -7.71
CA GLU A 110 -15.17 14.24 -8.14
C GLU A 110 -16.31 13.27 -8.46
N SER A 111 -15.99 12.13 -9.10
CA SER A 111 -16.99 11.13 -9.44
C SER A 111 -17.61 10.46 -8.21
N LEU A 112 -16.80 10.18 -7.17
CA LEU A 112 -17.29 9.62 -5.90
C LEU A 112 -18.20 10.62 -5.19
N ILE A 113 -17.73 11.86 -5.05
CA ILE A 113 -18.50 12.93 -4.41
C ILE A 113 -19.80 13.20 -5.16
N LYS A 114 -19.80 13.19 -6.51
CA LYS A 114 -21.01 13.36 -7.32
C LYS A 114 -22.00 12.22 -7.12
N GLN A 115 -21.55 10.97 -7.07
CA GLN A 115 -22.40 9.82 -6.81
C GLN A 115 -23.08 9.94 -5.42
N SER A 116 -22.29 10.26 -4.39
CA SER A 116 -22.81 10.51 -3.05
C SER A 116 -23.77 11.69 -3.04
N TRP A 117 -23.44 12.79 -3.73
CA TRP A 117 -24.32 13.96 -3.83
C TRP A 117 -25.67 13.62 -4.46
N GLU A 118 -25.68 12.91 -5.60
CA GLU A 118 -26.92 12.53 -6.28
C GLU A 118 -27.81 11.65 -5.40
N ARG A 119 -27.20 10.74 -4.63
CA ARG A 119 -27.89 9.89 -3.65
C ARG A 119 -28.44 10.68 -2.45
N PHE A 120 -27.81 11.80 -2.08
CA PHE A 120 -28.03 12.44 -0.78
C PHE A 120 -28.53 13.89 -0.83
N LYS A 121 -28.74 14.45 -2.01
CA LYS A 121 -29.25 15.81 -2.22
C LYS A 121 -30.64 15.99 -1.60
N PHE A 122 -30.82 17.08 -0.88
CA PHE A 122 -32.10 17.49 -0.30
C PHE A 122 -32.58 18.79 -0.96
N GLY A 123 -33.87 18.87 -1.29
CA GLY A 123 -34.49 20.10 -1.81
C GLY A 123 -34.87 21.02 -0.66
N GLY A 124 -34.08 22.07 -0.41
CA GLY A 124 -34.28 22.95 0.75
C GLY A 124 -35.59 23.74 0.72
N GLN A 125 -36.11 24.06 1.91
CA GLN A 125 -37.22 25.01 2.14
C GLN A 125 -36.74 26.21 2.99
N PRO A 126 -37.22 27.44 2.77
CA PRO A 126 -36.86 28.60 3.60
C PRO A 126 -37.41 28.48 5.04
N GLY A 127 -36.62 28.82 6.07
CA GLY A 127 -37.06 28.89 7.49
C GLY A 127 -36.39 27.89 8.46
N SER A 128 -35.38 27.17 8.00
CA SER A 128 -34.68 26.06 8.66
C SER A 128 -33.43 26.45 9.46
N GLN A 129 -32.98 25.58 10.38
CA GLN A 129 -31.67 25.69 11.03
C GLN A 129 -30.56 25.43 10.00
N GLN A 130 -29.53 26.29 9.93
CA GLN A 130 -28.46 26.20 8.94
C GLN A 130 -27.08 26.16 9.58
N ALA A 131 -26.26 25.18 9.20
CA ALA A 131 -24.91 25.04 9.73
C ALA A 131 -23.88 24.82 8.62
N ALA A 132 -22.66 25.27 8.85
CA ALA A 132 -21.52 25.06 7.97
C ALA A 132 -20.45 24.29 8.72
N PHE A 133 -19.94 23.25 8.09
CA PHE A 133 -18.85 22.44 8.59
C PHE A 133 -17.73 22.38 7.57
N PHE A 134 -16.50 22.37 8.04
CA PHE A 134 -15.34 22.14 7.22
C PHE A 134 -14.83 20.73 7.42
N VAL A 135 -14.44 20.11 6.31
CA VAL A 135 -13.84 18.78 6.27
C VAL A 135 -12.44 18.87 5.67
N SER A 136 -11.47 18.18 6.27
CA SER A 136 -10.10 18.14 5.74
C SER A 136 -10.05 17.29 4.47
N LEU A 137 -9.55 17.86 3.38
CA LEU A 137 -9.27 17.14 2.12
C LEU A 137 -7.77 16.78 2.00
N LYS A 138 -6.96 17.24 2.95
CA LYS A 138 -5.55 16.91 3.05
C LYS A 138 -5.38 15.49 3.58
N GLU A 139 -4.17 14.97 3.40
CA GLU A 139 -3.73 13.81 4.16
C GLU A 139 -3.72 14.14 5.66
N LEU A 140 -4.20 13.21 6.48
CA LEU A 140 -4.27 13.28 7.93
C LEU A 140 -3.19 12.35 8.50
N PRO A 141 -1.98 12.86 8.77
CA PRO A 141 -0.81 12.05 9.06
C PRO A 141 -0.74 11.60 10.53
N ASP A 142 0.27 10.79 10.84
CA ASP A 142 0.69 10.42 12.21
C ASP A 142 -0.34 9.66 13.05
N ASN A 143 -1.23 8.88 12.41
CA ASN A 143 -2.06 7.91 13.13
C ASN A 143 -1.20 6.71 13.50
N ARG A 144 -0.78 6.62 14.75
CA ARG A 144 0.14 5.57 15.22
C ARG A 144 -0.62 4.31 15.54
N PHE A 145 -0.02 3.16 15.25
CA PHE A 145 -0.55 1.85 15.61
C PHE A 145 0.53 0.91 16.14
N GLY A 146 0.08 -0.05 16.93
CA GLY A 146 0.91 -1.13 17.43
C GLY A 146 0.05 -2.31 17.87
N THR A 147 0.51 -3.53 17.61
CA THR A 147 -0.13 -4.74 18.11
C THR A 147 0.33 -5.01 19.54
N GLN A 148 -0.59 -5.44 20.41
CA GLN A 148 -0.24 -5.83 21.79
C GLN A 148 0.33 -7.25 21.85
N SER A 149 -0.14 -8.14 20.97
CA SER A 149 0.32 -9.52 20.81
C SER A 149 0.90 -9.73 19.42
N GLU A 150 1.54 -10.88 19.21
CA GLU A 150 1.91 -11.32 17.87
C GLU A 150 0.66 -11.44 16.99
N ILE A 151 0.77 -10.94 15.77
CA ILE A 151 -0.14 -11.25 14.69
C ILE A 151 0.51 -12.31 13.80
N TYR A 152 -0.32 -13.18 13.23
CA TYR A 152 0.12 -14.30 12.41
C TYR A 152 -0.40 -14.17 10.98
N TRP A 153 0.44 -14.47 10.00
CA TRP A 153 0.06 -14.47 8.59
C TRP A 153 0.86 -15.51 7.79
N ASP A 154 0.31 -15.92 6.66
CA ASP A 154 0.98 -16.88 5.77
C ASP A 154 2.01 -16.17 4.89
N ASP A 155 3.25 -16.67 4.88
CA ASP A 155 4.35 -16.14 4.09
C ASP A 155 4.78 -17.13 3.00
N GLY A 156 4.60 -16.75 1.74
CA GLY A 156 4.87 -17.59 0.58
C GLY A 156 6.35 -17.80 0.29
N PHE A 157 7.25 -16.95 0.80
CA PHE A 157 8.69 -17.18 0.67
C PHE A 157 9.19 -18.21 1.68
N LEU A 158 8.69 -18.16 2.91
CA LEU A 158 9.02 -19.14 3.95
C LEU A 158 8.20 -20.43 3.83
N GLY A 159 7.09 -20.41 3.10
CA GLY A 159 6.20 -21.56 2.91
C GLY A 159 5.49 -21.98 4.20
N THR A 160 5.37 -21.07 5.17
CA THR A 160 4.79 -21.32 6.49
C THR A 160 4.21 -20.02 7.07
N GLN A 161 3.51 -20.14 8.19
CA GLN A 161 3.01 -19.01 8.95
C GLN A 161 4.15 -18.30 9.70
N VAL A 162 4.07 -16.97 9.73
CA VAL A 162 4.99 -16.07 10.44
C VAL A 162 4.23 -15.31 11.51
N GLY A 163 4.86 -15.19 12.68
CA GLY A 163 4.37 -14.37 13.79
C GLY A 163 5.24 -13.14 14.04
N ALA A 164 4.64 -11.97 14.22
CA ALA A 164 5.36 -10.77 14.65
C ALA A 164 4.50 -9.77 15.42
N VAL A 165 5.14 -9.01 16.30
CA VAL A 165 4.60 -7.75 16.83
C VAL A 165 5.01 -6.61 15.91
N THR A 166 4.08 -5.73 15.56
CA THR A 166 4.34 -4.66 14.61
C THR A 166 3.97 -3.31 15.19
N ARG A 167 4.75 -2.29 14.84
CA ARG A 167 4.49 -0.89 15.20
C ARG A 167 4.73 -0.01 14.00
N GLY A 168 3.91 1.03 13.87
CA GLY A 168 4.00 1.93 12.74
C GLY A 168 3.08 3.13 12.86
N SER A 169 2.95 3.84 11.76
CA SER A 169 1.95 4.87 11.59
C SER A 169 1.31 4.78 10.21
N TYR A 170 0.11 5.31 10.08
CA TYR A 170 -0.60 5.43 8.83
C TYR A 170 -1.17 6.84 8.65
N THR A 171 -1.40 7.17 7.39
CA THR A 171 -1.96 8.45 6.96
C THR A 171 -3.31 8.18 6.33
N LEU A 172 -4.34 8.82 6.89
CA LEU A 172 -5.70 8.76 6.38
C LEU A 172 -5.93 9.84 5.33
N LYS A 173 -6.88 9.61 4.44
CA LYS A 173 -7.40 10.64 3.55
C LYS A 173 -8.90 10.48 3.39
N ILE A 174 -9.63 11.58 3.50
CA ILE A 174 -11.06 11.64 3.19
C ILE A 174 -11.16 11.83 1.67
N VAL A 175 -11.72 10.84 0.99
CA VAL A 175 -11.94 10.87 -0.47
C VAL A 175 -13.37 11.23 -0.82
N ASP A 176 -14.33 10.94 0.05
CA ASP A 176 -15.72 11.35 -0.11
C ASP A 176 -16.24 11.96 1.21
N PRO A 177 -16.21 13.29 1.33
CA PRO A 177 -16.67 13.97 2.54
C PRO A 177 -18.16 13.82 2.83
N ILE A 178 -19.00 13.65 1.79
CA ILE A 178 -20.44 13.51 1.95
C ILE A 178 -20.72 12.13 2.57
N LEU A 179 -20.09 11.10 2.02
CA LEU A 179 -20.22 9.73 2.51
C LEU A 179 -19.65 9.60 3.93
N PHE A 180 -18.48 10.19 4.18
CA PHE A 180 -17.85 10.25 5.50
C PHE A 180 -18.77 10.83 6.56
N VAL A 181 -19.35 12.00 6.29
CA VAL A 181 -20.21 12.65 7.28
C VAL A 181 -21.55 11.93 7.45
N LYS A 182 -22.14 11.41 6.37
CA LYS A 182 -23.45 10.76 6.47
C LYS A 182 -23.42 9.38 7.10
N ASN A 183 -22.40 8.58 6.81
CA ASN A 183 -22.38 7.17 7.21
C ASN A 183 -21.50 6.90 8.43
N PHE A 184 -20.51 7.75 8.71
CA PHE A 184 -19.50 7.44 9.71
C PHE A 184 -19.44 8.45 10.86
N VAL A 185 -19.52 9.75 10.59
CA VAL A 185 -19.39 10.78 11.64
C VAL A 185 -20.60 10.76 12.59
N PRO A 186 -20.41 10.58 13.90
CA PRO A 186 -21.50 10.68 14.87
C PRO A 186 -22.07 12.10 14.95
N ALA A 187 -23.38 12.22 15.13
CA ALA A 187 -24.08 13.50 15.23
C ALA A 187 -23.55 14.44 16.34
N ALA A 188 -22.90 13.89 17.37
CA ALA A 188 -22.25 14.65 18.43
C ALA A 188 -21.14 15.58 17.92
N TYR A 189 -20.50 15.25 16.80
CA TYR A 189 -19.48 16.07 16.15
C TYR A 189 -20.04 17.04 15.10
N LEU A 190 -21.34 16.95 14.80
CA LEU A 190 -22.08 17.88 13.95
C LEU A 190 -22.67 19.03 14.78
N GLN A 191 -21.85 19.58 15.68
CA GLN A 191 -22.22 20.66 16.59
C GLN A 191 -21.09 21.70 16.66
N ALA A 192 -21.46 22.95 16.94
CA ALA A 192 -20.49 24.02 17.13
C ALA A 192 -19.54 23.70 18.30
N GLY A 193 -18.23 23.94 18.11
CA GLY A 193 -17.21 23.77 19.15
C GLY A 193 -16.75 22.32 19.37
N LYS A 194 -17.27 21.34 18.64
CA LYS A 194 -16.75 19.97 18.62
C LYS A 194 -15.88 19.74 17.38
N VAL A 195 -14.79 19.02 17.56
CA VAL A 195 -13.84 18.66 16.50
C VAL A 195 -13.77 17.14 16.44
N PHE A 196 -14.00 16.56 15.26
CA PHE A 196 -13.74 15.16 15.02
C PHE A 196 -12.26 15.00 14.67
N ASP A 197 -11.51 14.32 15.52
CA ASP A 197 -10.10 14.00 15.32
C ASP A 197 -9.91 12.47 15.36
N PHE A 198 -9.09 11.94 14.46
CA PHE A 198 -8.78 10.51 14.38
C PHE A 198 -7.83 10.01 15.48
N THR A 199 -7.12 10.92 16.15
CA THR A 199 -6.18 10.60 17.24
C THR A 199 -6.74 10.89 18.62
N ASP A 200 -7.96 11.42 18.69
CA ASP A 200 -8.66 11.62 19.95
C ASP A 200 -9.06 10.26 20.56
N LEU A 201 -8.51 9.96 21.73
CA LEU A 201 -8.76 8.71 22.46
C LEU A 201 -10.18 8.63 23.02
N ASP A 202 -10.84 9.77 23.24
CA ASP A 202 -12.22 9.83 23.71
C ASP A 202 -13.22 9.68 22.55
N ASN A 203 -12.74 9.68 21.30
CA ASN A 203 -13.54 9.47 20.11
C ASN A 203 -13.72 7.96 19.84
N ALA A 204 -14.86 7.42 20.27
CA ALA A 204 -15.21 6.02 20.05
C ALA A 204 -15.21 5.62 18.57
N ALA A 205 -15.61 6.52 17.66
CA ALA A 205 -15.58 6.24 16.22
C ALA A 205 -14.14 6.15 15.70
N ALA A 206 -13.24 7.03 16.14
CA ALA A 206 -11.83 6.94 15.80
C ALA A 206 -11.18 5.64 16.35
N SER A 207 -11.52 5.28 17.59
CA SER A 207 -11.07 4.02 18.22
C SER A 207 -11.55 2.79 17.45
N GLN A 208 -12.76 2.81 16.89
CA GLN A 208 -13.25 1.75 16.01
C GLN A 208 -12.38 1.61 14.75
N LEU A 209 -12.08 2.71 14.05
CA LEU A 209 -11.22 2.66 12.86
C LEU A 209 -9.82 2.14 13.19
N PHE A 210 -9.27 2.57 14.32
CA PHE A 210 -8.00 2.06 14.80
C PHE A 210 -8.01 0.52 14.96
N ASN A 211 -9.05 -0.02 15.60
CA ASN A 211 -9.20 -1.47 15.79
C ASN A 211 -9.37 -2.21 14.46
N GLU A 212 -10.11 -1.63 13.50
CA GLU A 212 -10.26 -2.19 12.16
C GLU A 212 -8.92 -2.22 11.39
N VAL A 213 -8.07 -1.21 11.55
CA VAL A 213 -6.70 -1.21 11.00
C VAL A 213 -5.88 -2.33 11.64
N VAL A 214 -5.87 -2.43 12.97
CA VAL A 214 -5.11 -3.47 13.69
C VAL A 214 -5.57 -4.87 13.28
N GLY A 215 -6.88 -5.09 13.16
CA GLY A 215 -7.46 -6.35 12.68
C GLY A 215 -7.11 -6.68 11.22
N SER A 216 -6.87 -5.65 10.40
CA SER A 216 -6.49 -5.79 8.99
C SER A 216 -4.98 -5.98 8.76
N LEU A 217 -4.14 -5.90 9.80
CA LEU A 217 -2.69 -6.03 9.64
C LEU A 217 -2.30 -7.42 9.13
N ALA A 218 -2.77 -8.49 9.76
CA ALA A 218 -2.46 -9.86 9.34
C ALA A 218 -2.80 -10.13 7.86
N PRO A 219 -4.03 -9.85 7.37
CA PRO A 219 -4.32 -10.02 5.95
C PRO A 219 -3.51 -9.07 5.06
N ALA A 220 -3.21 -7.84 5.49
CA ALA A 220 -2.35 -6.94 4.73
C ALA A 220 -0.90 -7.46 4.59
N PHE A 221 -0.34 -8.03 5.65
CA PHE A 221 0.97 -8.68 5.62
C PHE A 221 0.97 -9.87 4.68
N SER A 222 -0.06 -10.72 4.73
CA SER A 222 -0.21 -11.84 3.81
C SER A 222 -0.36 -11.38 2.35
N LEU A 223 -1.17 -10.36 2.07
CA LEU A 223 -1.33 -9.82 0.71
C LEU A 223 0.00 -9.29 0.17
N TYR A 224 0.76 -8.56 0.98
CA TYR A 224 2.03 -8.00 0.55
C TYR A 224 3.12 -9.08 0.38
N SER A 225 3.25 -10.00 1.33
CA SER A 225 4.29 -11.04 1.32
C SER A 225 4.04 -12.10 0.24
N ASN A 226 2.82 -12.22 -0.27
CA ASN A 226 2.46 -13.19 -1.31
C ASN A 226 2.28 -12.54 -2.69
N ASP A 227 2.57 -11.24 -2.85
CA ASP A 227 2.53 -10.57 -4.15
C ASP A 227 3.75 -10.96 -5.02
N PRO A 228 3.55 -11.67 -6.14
CA PRO A 228 4.65 -12.08 -7.03
C PRO A 228 5.46 -10.89 -7.56
N GLY A 229 4.83 -9.73 -7.75
CA GLY A 229 5.49 -8.50 -8.21
C GLY A 229 6.45 -7.90 -7.17
N LYS A 230 6.28 -8.24 -5.89
CA LYS A 230 7.19 -7.84 -4.79
C LYS A 230 8.28 -8.89 -4.54
N GLY A 231 8.20 -10.03 -5.22
CA GLY A 231 9.13 -11.15 -5.09
C GLY A 231 8.92 -11.96 -3.82
N ASN A 232 7.71 -11.89 -3.25
CA ASN A 232 7.26 -12.61 -2.05
C ASN A 232 8.12 -12.43 -0.79
N ARG A 233 8.99 -11.41 -0.70
CA ARG A 233 9.94 -11.31 0.42
C ARG A 233 9.43 -10.44 1.55
N ILE A 234 9.22 -11.09 2.70
CA ILE A 234 8.97 -10.44 4.00
C ILE A 234 10.00 -9.35 4.34
N THR A 235 11.26 -9.53 3.93
CA THR A 235 12.34 -8.57 4.21
C THR A 235 12.17 -7.23 3.50
N LYS A 236 11.32 -7.14 2.46
CA LYS A 236 11.05 -5.89 1.74
C LYS A 236 9.95 -5.04 2.38
N LEU A 237 9.20 -5.58 3.35
CA LEU A 237 8.09 -4.87 4.01
C LEU A 237 8.52 -3.52 4.59
N GLN A 238 9.68 -3.48 5.24
CA GLN A 238 10.22 -2.24 5.82
C GLN A 238 10.74 -1.25 4.77
N GLN A 239 11.07 -1.73 3.56
CA GLN A 239 11.64 -0.91 2.49
C GLN A 239 10.57 -0.32 1.56
N ASP A 240 9.39 -0.95 1.48
CA ASP A 240 8.31 -0.56 0.57
C ASP A 240 7.04 -0.15 1.32
N SER A 241 7.13 0.98 2.01
CA SER A 241 6.02 1.61 2.73
C SER A 241 4.79 1.84 1.86
N VAL A 242 4.98 2.21 0.59
CA VAL A 242 3.90 2.50 -0.36
C VAL A 242 3.19 1.22 -0.81
N GLY A 243 3.95 0.16 -1.15
CA GLY A 243 3.38 -1.13 -1.53
C GLY A 243 2.60 -1.78 -0.37
N PHE A 244 3.13 -1.69 0.84
CA PHE A 244 2.41 -2.18 2.02
C PHE A 244 1.16 -1.36 2.32
N ALA A 245 1.20 -0.03 2.20
CA ALA A 245 0.03 0.83 2.38
C ALA A 245 -1.12 0.45 1.45
N LYS A 246 -0.81 0.11 0.19
CA LYS A 246 -1.81 -0.40 -0.75
C LYS A 246 -2.41 -1.72 -0.27
N SER A 247 -1.58 -2.67 0.16
CA SER A 247 -2.03 -3.96 0.67
C SER A 247 -2.90 -3.82 1.92
N LEU A 248 -2.57 -2.86 2.80
CA LEU A 248 -3.37 -2.53 3.98
C LEU A 248 -4.68 -1.84 3.60
N SER A 249 -4.66 -0.89 2.67
CA SER A 249 -5.89 -0.26 2.17
C SER A 249 -6.82 -1.29 1.49
N ASP A 250 -6.27 -2.25 0.75
CA ASP A 250 -7.04 -3.31 0.09
C ASP A 250 -7.62 -4.29 1.13
N ALA A 251 -6.84 -4.67 2.16
CA ALA A 251 -7.33 -5.50 3.26
C ALA A 251 -8.49 -4.84 4.02
N VAL A 252 -8.33 -3.55 4.36
CA VAL A 252 -9.37 -2.76 5.03
C VAL A 252 -10.61 -2.59 4.16
N GLU A 253 -10.44 -2.37 2.85
CA GLU A 253 -11.57 -2.29 1.93
C GLU A 253 -12.35 -3.60 1.86
N ASN A 254 -11.65 -4.73 1.73
CA ASN A 254 -12.27 -6.04 1.65
C ASN A 254 -13.02 -6.43 2.93
N ALA A 255 -12.51 -6.04 4.10
CA ALA A 255 -13.09 -6.40 5.39
C ALA A 255 -14.16 -5.41 5.89
N TYR A 256 -13.96 -4.10 5.65
CA TYR A 256 -14.72 -3.03 6.30
C TYR A 256 -15.24 -1.95 5.34
N GLN A 257 -14.91 -2.04 4.04
CA GLN A 257 -15.43 -1.17 2.98
C GLN A 257 -15.25 0.33 3.25
N TRP A 258 -14.09 0.73 3.79
CA TRP A 258 -13.86 2.12 4.17
C TRP A 258 -14.05 3.12 3.04
N LYS A 259 -13.59 2.79 1.84
CA LYS A 259 -13.70 3.68 0.69
C LYS A 259 -15.15 3.75 0.22
N SER A 260 -15.77 2.59 0.06
CA SER A 260 -17.08 2.45 -0.57
C SER A 260 -18.24 2.86 0.34
N ASP A 261 -18.13 2.64 1.65
CA ASP A 261 -19.20 2.91 2.62
C ASP A 261 -18.93 4.14 3.49
N ARG A 262 -17.67 4.51 3.72
CA ARG A 262 -17.29 5.57 4.67
C ARG A 262 -16.52 6.73 4.03
N GLY A 263 -16.15 6.66 2.76
CA GLY A 263 -15.42 7.72 2.07
C GLY A 263 -14.00 7.94 2.58
N LEU A 264 -13.39 6.91 3.19
CA LEU A 264 -12.06 6.95 3.81
C LEU A 264 -11.10 6.00 3.09
N VAL A 265 -9.82 6.39 2.99
CA VAL A 265 -8.76 5.50 2.52
C VAL A 265 -7.50 5.66 3.37
N ILE A 266 -6.71 4.59 3.42
CA ILE A 266 -5.34 4.64 3.93
C ILE A 266 -4.45 5.05 2.77
N ALA A 267 -3.93 6.28 2.82
CA ALA A 267 -3.10 6.82 1.75
C ALA A 267 -1.66 6.28 1.81
N LYS A 268 -1.10 6.19 3.03
CA LYS A 268 0.28 5.78 3.28
C LYS A 268 0.40 5.05 4.61
N THR A 269 1.39 4.19 4.71
CA THR A 269 1.71 3.42 5.92
C THR A 269 3.21 3.33 6.07
N ALA A 270 3.73 3.60 7.26
CA ALA A 270 5.13 3.44 7.60
C ALA A 270 5.25 2.41 8.72
N ILE A 271 5.95 1.32 8.45
CA ILE A 271 6.29 0.33 9.46
C ILE A 271 7.59 0.77 10.15
N VAL A 272 7.50 1.05 11.45
CA VAL A 272 8.64 1.50 12.26
C VAL A 272 9.41 0.29 12.79
N SER A 273 8.71 -0.73 13.26
CA SER A 273 9.35 -1.97 13.72
C SER A 273 8.50 -3.20 13.42
N ILE A 274 9.21 -4.30 13.15
CA ILE A 274 8.65 -5.65 13.05
C ILE A 274 9.50 -6.52 13.97
N GLU A 275 8.90 -7.01 15.04
CA GLU A 275 9.54 -7.88 16.01
C GLU A 275 8.98 -9.28 15.83
N TYR A 276 9.69 -10.09 15.05
CA TYR A 276 9.33 -11.48 14.81
C TYR A 276 9.37 -12.32 16.11
N ASP A 277 8.48 -13.29 16.20
CA ASP A 277 8.47 -14.27 17.29
C ASP A 277 9.72 -15.17 17.26
N ALA A 278 9.91 -15.96 18.33
CA ALA A 278 11.09 -16.81 18.47
C ALA A 278 11.22 -17.84 17.34
N ASN A 279 10.11 -18.48 16.96
CA ASN A 279 10.06 -19.51 15.93
C ASN A 279 10.43 -18.94 14.56
N THR A 280 9.85 -17.80 14.20
CA THR A 280 10.13 -17.11 12.94
C THR A 280 11.59 -16.65 12.89
N LYS A 281 12.15 -16.14 14.00
CA LYS A 281 13.57 -15.74 14.06
C LYS A 281 14.51 -16.93 13.78
N GLU A 282 14.22 -18.08 14.35
CA GLU A 282 15.01 -19.30 14.11
C GLU A 282 14.90 -19.77 12.65
N LEU A 283 13.69 -19.73 12.10
CA LEU A 283 13.45 -20.06 10.69
C LEU A 283 14.20 -19.09 9.76
N LEU A 284 14.09 -17.78 9.98
CA LEU A 284 14.80 -16.77 9.20
C LEU A 284 16.31 -16.95 9.27
N LYS A 285 16.87 -17.29 10.44
CA LYS A 285 18.30 -17.60 10.57
C LYS A 285 18.71 -18.80 9.72
N THR A 286 17.88 -19.83 9.67
CA THR A 286 18.10 -21.04 8.87
C THR A 286 18.03 -20.73 7.37
N VAL A 287 16.99 -20.01 6.94
CA VAL A 287 16.81 -19.58 5.55
C VAL A 287 17.93 -18.65 5.10
N GLN A 288 18.34 -17.67 5.93
CA GLN A 288 19.47 -16.79 5.62
C GLN A 288 20.78 -17.55 5.45
N ARG A 289 21.02 -18.57 6.28
CA ARG A 289 22.20 -19.44 6.13
C ARG A 289 22.13 -20.24 4.82
N ALA A 290 20.96 -20.80 4.50
CA ALA A 290 20.75 -21.52 3.26
C ALA A 290 20.93 -20.60 2.04
N ASP A 291 20.34 -19.40 2.03
CA ASP A 291 20.49 -18.38 0.98
C ASP A 291 21.95 -17.95 0.82
N ALA A 292 22.71 -17.81 1.91
CA ALA A 292 24.14 -17.47 1.84
C ALA A 292 24.99 -18.57 1.17
N LEU A 293 24.57 -19.83 1.32
CA LEU A 293 25.19 -21.01 0.71
C LEU A 293 24.64 -21.29 -0.70
N ALA A 294 23.41 -20.89 -1.00
CA ALA A 294 22.75 -21.06 -2.27
C ALA A 294 22.97 -19.81 -3.15
N GLY A 295 24.13 -19.72 -3.79
CA GLY A 295 24.41 -18.64 -4.73
C GLY A 295 25.90 -18.49 -5.03
N ALA A 296 26.26 -17.41 -5.74
CA ALA A 296 27.65 -17.11 -6.09
C ALA A 296 28.59 -17.11 -4.87
N ARG A 297 28.09 -16.68 -3.69
CA ARG A 297 28.84 -16.67 -2.42
C ARG A 297 29.11 -18.06 -1.85
N GLY A 298 28.12 -18.97 -1.91
CA GLY A 298 28.32 -20.35 -1.51
C GLY A 298 29.20 -21.11 -2.49
N ASN A 299 29.06 -20.84 -3.79
CA ASN A 299 29.94 -21.42 -4.82
C ASN A 299 31.38 -20.94 -4.65
N SER A 300 31.61 -19.66 -4.31
CA SER A 300 32.94 -19.16 -3.98
C SER A 300 33.49 -19.74 -2.67
N ASN A 301 32.64 -19.97 -1.66
CA ASN A 301 33.06 -20.62 -0.42
C ASN A 301 33.41 -22.11 -0.63
N LEU A 302 32.65 -22.82 -1.46
CA LEU A 302 32.96 -24.19 -1.89
C LEU A 302 34.26 -24.24 -2.71
N GLN A 303 34.44 -23.35 -3.69
CA GLN A 303 35.68 -23.27 -4.46
C GLN A 303 36.88 -22.92 -3.57
N ALA A 304 36.73 -21.99 -2.63
CA ALA A 304 37.78 -21.63 -1.68
C ALA A 304 38.13 -22.79 -0.74
N SER A 305 37.12 -23.49 -0.21
CA SER A 305 37.36 -24.65 0.68
C SER A 305 37.95 -25.86 -0.05
N VAL A 306 37.56 -26.10 -1.31
CA VAL A 306 38.19 -27.10 -2.18
C VAL A 306 39.64 -26.72 -2.52
N ALA A 307 39.89 -25.47 -2.89
CA ALA A 307 41.23 -24.96 -3.19
C ALA A 307 42.14 -25.04 -1.97
N GLN A 308 41.65 -24.67 -0.79
CA GLN A 308 42.37 -24.77 0.47
C GLN A 308 42.63 -26.23 0.86
N GLY A 309 41.67 -27.14 0.62
CA GLY A 309 41.86 -28.58 0.79
C GLY A 309 42.95 -29.15 -0.11
N MET A 310 43.02 -28.74 -1.38
CA MET A 310 44.09 -29.12 -2.30
C MET A 310 45.44 -28.53 -1.88
N GLN A 311 45.47 -27.27 -1.42
CA GLN A 311 46.67 -26.62 -0.90
C GLN A 311 47.19 -27.36 0.34
N SER A 312 46.35 -27.64 1.32
CA SER A 312 46.75 -28.36 2.54
C SER A 312 47.14 -29.81 2.27
N ALA A 313 46.54 -30.48 1.28
CA ALA A 313 46.97 -31.81 0.83
C ALA A 313 48.34 -31.75 0.12
N GLY A 314 48.63 -30.67 -0.60
CA GLY A 314 49.95 -30.41 -1.19
C GLY A 314 51.02 -30.05 -0.15
N GLU A 315 50.66 -29.25 0.85
CA GLU A 315 51.54 -28.79 1.93
C GLU A 315 51.88 -29.90 2.94
N ASN A 316 50.91 -30.73 3.34
CA ASN A 316 51.12 -31.80 4.31
C ASN A 316 51.48 -33.17 3.69
N GLY A 317 51.24 -33.36 2.38
CA GLY A 317 51.39 -34.66 1.72
C GLY A 317 52.64 -34.81 0.85
N GLY A 318 53.31 -33.72 0.46
CA GLY A 318 54.42 -33.77 -0.50
C GLY A 318 54.04 -34.55 -1.79
N ALA A 319 55.04 -35.03 -2.54
CA ALA A 319 54.82 -35.84 -3.74
C ALA A 319 53.97 -37.11 -3.50
N ALA A 320 53.89 -37.59 -2.25
CA ALA A 320 53.06 -38.73 -1.86
C ALA A 320 51.56 -38.40 -1.75
N GLY A 321 51.19 -37.19 -1.30
CA GLY A 321 49.80 -36.72 -1.24
C GLY A 321 49.22 -36.44 -2.62
N MET A 322 50.03 -35.90 -3.54
CA MET A 322 49.64 -35.66 -4.93
C MET A 322 49.49 -36.97 -5.72
N MET A 323 50.36 -37.96 -5.51
CA MET A 323 50.19 -39.30 -6.07
C MET A 323 49.03 -40.08 -5.42
N GLY A 324 48.75 -39.86 -4.14
CA GLY A 324 47.60 -40.45 -3.44
C GLY A 324 46.26 -40.00 -4.02
N ILE A 325 46.14 -38.73 -4.43
CA ILE A 325 44.95 -38.21 -5.13
C ILE A 325 44.89 -38.72 -6.58
N GLY A 326 46.02 -38.84 -7.29
CA GLY A 326 46.08 -39.42 -8.64
C GLY A 326 45.74 -40.92 -8.67
N MET A 327 46.17 -41.68 -7.66
CA MET A 327 45.85 -43.10 -7.50
C MET A 327 44.45 -43.33 -6.92
N ALA A 328 43.97 -42.47 -6.02
CA ALA A 328 42.59 -42.53 -5.53
C ALA A 328 41.58 -42.15 -6.62
N SER A 329 41.89 -41.18 -7.49
CA SER A 329 41.05 -40.85 -8.65
C SER A 329 41.10 -41.91 -9.76
N GLY A 330 42.22 -42.63 -9.91
CA GLY A 330 42.34 -43.76 -10.84
C GLY A 330 41.77 -45.09 -10.34
N MET A 331 41.76 -45.34 -9.02
CA MET A 331 41.31 -46.61 -8.43
C MET A 331 39.89 -46.54 -7.85
N MET A 332 39.39 -45.34 -7.53
CA MET A 332 37.99 -45.08 -7.18
C MET A 332 37.25 -44.62 -8.44
N GLY A 333 37.08 -45.52 -9.41
CA GLY A 333 36.32 -45.32 -10.66
C GLY A 333 34.81 -45.08 -10.44
N GLY A 334 34.44 -44.10 -9.62
CA GLY A 334 33.05 -43.89 -9.17
C GLY A 334 32.70 -42.49 -8.66
N ILE A 335 33.58 -41.48 -8.77
CA ILE A 335 33.25 -40.08 -8.36
C ILE A 335 32.84 -39.21 -9.57
N GLY A 336 32.51 -39.84 -10.71
CA GLY A 336 31.87 -39.18 -11.85
C GLY A 336 30.34 -39.02 -11.72
N SER A 337 29.72 -39.51 -10.64
CA SER A 337 28.25 -39.64 -10.54
C SER A 337 27.57 -38.72 -9.53
N LEU A 338 28.24 -37.69 -8.99
CA LEU A 338 27.55 -36.64 -8.21
C LEU A 338 27.15 -35.48 -9.12
N GLN A 339 26.21 -35.81 -10.01
CA GLN A 339 25.49 -34.87 -10.86
C GLN A 339 24.35 -34.26 -10.02
N GLN A 340 24.50 -32.97 -9.66
CA GLN A 340 23.38 -32.14 -9.21
C GLN A 340 22.37 -31.99 -10.38
N PRO A 341 21.05 -31.94 -10.13
CA PRO A 341 20.05 -32.00 -11.18
C PRO A 341 19.97 -30.65 -11.90
N VAL A 342 20.29 -30.65 -13.19
CA VAL A 342 20.01 -29.55 -14.11
C VAL A 342 18.77 -29.92 -14.93
N ALA A 343 17.78 -29.03 -14.91
CA ALA A 343 16.61 -29.06 -15.78
C ALA A 343 17.03 -29.03 -17.28
N PRO A 344 16.17 -29.49 -18.20
CA PRO A 344 16.56 -30.25 -19.38
C PRO A 344 17.24 -29.40 -20.46
N ALA A 345 18.49 -29.77 -20.79
CA ALA A 345 19.16 -29.33 -22.01
C ALA A 345 19.20 -30.51 -23.00
N ALA A 346 18.87 -30.20 -24.25
CA ALA A 346 18.70 -31.12 -25.37
C ALA A 346 19.87 -32.10 -25.52
N ALA A 347 19.52 -33.34 -25.90
CA ALA A 347 20.44 -34.45 -26.08
C ALA A 347 21.59 -34.08 -27.06
N PRO A 348 22.87 -34.36 -26.71
CA PRO A 348 23.96 -34.20 -27.64
C PRO A 348 23.83 -35.25 -28.75
N ALA A 349 23.76 -34.78 -29.99
CA ALA A 349 23.72 -35.64 -31.17
C ALA A 349 25.04 -36.43 -31.28
N GLU A 350 24.95 -37.76 -31.24
CA GLU A 350 26.09 -38.65 -31.51
C GLU A 350 26.59 -38.46 -32.96
N ASP A 351 27.92 -38.37 -33.10
CA ASP A 351 28.61 -38.19 -34.38
C ASP A 351 28.23 -39.30 -35.38
N PRO A 352 27.58 -38.95 -36.51
CA PRO A 352 27.07 -39.92 -37.49
C PRO A 352 28.16 -40.83 -38.08
N ILE A 353 29.41 -40.34 -38.14
CA ILE A 353 30.54 -41.12 -38.67
C ILE A 353 30.94 -42.23 -37.70
N ALA A 354 30.85 -41.99 -36.38
CA ALA A 354 31.15 -43.00 -35.36
C ALA A 354 30.11 -44.14 -35.36
N LYS A 355 28.84 -43.83 -35.64
CA LYS A 355 27.77 -44.84 -35.81
C LYS A 355 28.00 -45.75 -37.02
N LEU A 356 28.42 -45.17 -38.15
CA LEU A 356 28.68 -45.96 -39.36
C LEU A 356 29.91 -46.85 -39.25
N LYS A 357 30.93 -46.44 -38.49
CA LYS A 357 32.09 -47.31 -38.21
C LYS A 357 31.71 -48.53 -37.36
N LYS A 358 30.98 -48.32 -36.27
CA LYS A 358 30.48 -49.44 -35.44
C LYS A 358 29.54 -50.37 -36.23
N ALA A 359 28.69 -49.81 -37.09
CA ALA A 359 27.83 -50.62 -37.94
C ALA A 359 28.64 -51.45 -38.96
N LYS A 360 29.75 -50.93 -39.49
CA LYS A 360 30.62 -51.67 -40.42
C LYS A 360 31.32 -52.83 -39.70
N GLU A 361 31.80 -52.61 -38.47
CA GLU A 361 32.38 -53.67 -37.64
C GLU A 361 31.36 -54.77 -37.33
N MET A 362 30.10 -54.41 -37.03
CA MET A 362 29.05 -55.40 -36.80
C MET A 362 28.71 -56.20 -38.06
N LEU A 363 28.79 -55.59 -39.25
CA LEU A 363 28.62 -56.28 -40.52
C LEU A 363 29.77 -57.26 -40.79
N ASP A 364 31.01 -56.84 -40.53
CA ASP A 364 32.20 -57.68 -40.74
C ASP A 364 32.27 -58.85 -39.74
N LEU A 365 31.65 -58.69 -38.56
CA LEU A 365 31.45 -59.76 -37.58
C LEU A 365 30.22 -60.65 -37.87
N GLY A 366 29.47 -60.38 -38.94
CA GLY A 366 28.26 -61.12 -39.32
C GLY A 366 27.08 -60.94 -38.35
N LEU A 367 27.12 -59.91 -37.50
CA LEU A 367 26.07 -59.61 -36.50
C LEU A 367 24.88 -58.87 -37.11
N ILE A 368 25.09 -58.19 -38.25
CA ILE A 368 24.04 -57.54 -39.03
C ILE A 368 24.19 -57.90 -40.51
N THR A 369 23.10 -57.81 -41.27
CA THR A 369 23.14 -58.08 -42.71
C THR A 369 23.58 -56.85 -43.49
N GLN A 370 24.02 -57.04 -44.74
CA GLN A 370 24.37 -55.95 -45.66
C GLN A 370 23.20 -54.96 -45.82
N THR A 371 21.97 -55.48 -45.85
CA THR A 371 20.74 -54.68 -45.97
C THR A 371 20.49 -53.78 -44.76
N ASP A 372 20.81 -54.26 -43.55
CA ASP A 372 20.67 -53.48 -42.32
C ASP A 372 21.71 -52.35 -42.24
N TYR A 373 22.93 -52.63 -42.70
CA TYR A 373 23.99 -51.64 -42.79
C TYR A 373 23.64 -50.52 -43.78
N ASP A 374 23.13 -50.87 -44.96
CA ASP A 374 22.78 -49.90 -45.99
C ASP A 374 21.56 -49.04 -45.58
N ALA A 375 20.59 -49.61 -44.87
CA ALA A 375 19.47 -48.87 -44.28
C ALA A 375 19.95 -47.87 -43.19
N LEU A 376 20.89 -48.27 -42.35
CA LEU A 376 21.52 -47.39 -41.36
C LEU A 376 22.34 -46.28 -42.02
N LYS A 377 23.04 -46.58 -43.11
CA LYS A 377 23.82 -45.62 -43.89
C LYS A 377 22.94 -44.55 -44.54
N SER A 378 21.86 -44.96 -45.19
CA SER A 378 20.84 -44.07 -45.76
C SER A 378 20.25 -43.15 -44.69
N LYS A 379 19.83 -43.72 -43.55
CA LYS A 379 19.23 -42.98 -42.43
C LYS A 379 20.21 -42.01 -41.74
N THR A 380 21.49 -42.35 -41.69
CA THR A 380 22.52 -41.55 -40.99
C THR A 380 23.12 -40.46 -41.88
N LEU A 381 23.16 -40.67 -43.20
CA LEU A 381 23.67 -39.68 -44.18
C LEU A 381 22.56 -38.88 -44.88
N GLY A 382 21.28 -39.21 -44.66
CA GLY A 382 20.13 -38.49 -45.23
C GLY A 382 19.93 -38.70 -46.73
N LEU A 383 20.31 -39.88 -47.25
CA LEU A 383 20.14 -40.33 -48.64
C LEU A 383 18.99 -41.33 -48.70
#